data_AF-A0A945FK88-F1
#
_entry.id   AF-A0A945FK88-F1
#
_cell.length_a   1.000
_cell.length_b   1.000
_cell.length_c   1.000
_cell.angle_alpha   90.00
_cell.angle_beta   90.00
_cell.angle_gamma   90.00
#
_symmetry.space_group_name_H-M   'P 1'
#
loop_
_entity.id
_entity.type
_entity.pdbx_description
1 polymer ?
#
loop_
_entity_poly.entity_id
_entity_poly.type
_entity_poly.pdbx_seq_one_letter_code
_entity_poly.pdbx_strand_id
1 'polypeptide(L)' 'MTRIEQTVKVGTDGILNISIPLSAAEADHNVKVIVEPLDNKGSQQESWHQFISETAGSWQGEPLIRPDQTDVERRMDLE' A
#
# COMPACT_ATOMS: atom_id res chain seq x y z
N MET A 1 -6.40 23.93 5.66
CA MET A 1 -6.34 23.25 4.35
C MET A 1 -7.29 22.08 4.42
N THR A 2 -8.40 22.13 3.68
CA THR A 2 -9.46 21.11 3.77
C THR A 2 -9.12 19.99 2.78
N ARG A 3 -8.98 18.75 3.26
CA ARG A 3 -8.77 17.56 2.42
C ARG A 3 -10.09 16.81 2.30
N ILE A 4 -10.53 16.57 1.07
CA ILE A 4 -11.72 15.78 0.76
C ILE A 4 -11.26 14.49 0.11
N GLU A 5 -11.58 13.34 0.71
CA GLU A 5 -11.27 12.01 0.19
C GLU A 5 -12.58 11.32 -0.22
N GLN A 6 -12.70 10.93 -1.50
CA GLN A 6 -13.82 10.15 -2.02
C GLN A 6 -13.30 8.93 -2.76
N THR A 7 -13.83 7.75 -2.42
CA THR A 7 -13.61 6.51 -3.16
C THR A 7 -14.75 6.31 -4.14
N VAL A 8 -14.46 6.45 -5.44
CA VAL A 8 -15.45 6.31 -6.52
C VAL A 8 -14.96 5.26 -7.51
N LYS A 9 -15.86 4.36 -7.91
CA LYS A 9 -15.55 3.32 -8.90
C LYS A 9 -15.70 3.88 -10.31
N VAL A 10 -14.74 3.56 -11.18
CA VAL A 10 -14.80 3.89 -12.61
C VAL A 10 -16.00 3.16 -13.24
N GLY A 11 -16.78 3.87 -14.06
CA GLY A 11 -17.90 3.30 -14.79
C GLY A 11 -17.47 2.22 -15.77
N THR A 12 -18.41 1.38 -16.21
CA THR A 12 -18.14 0.33 -17.21
C THR A 12 -17.79 0.90 -18.60
N ASP A 13 -18.05 2.18 -18.80
CA ASP A 13 -17.65 3.00 -19.95
C ASP A 13 -16.22 3.56 -19.85
N GLY A 14 -15.53 3.32 -18.74
CA GLY A 14 -14.19 3.85 -18.48
C GLY A 14 -14.16 5.29 -17.99
N ILE A 15 -15.31 5.88 -17.65
CA ILE A 15 -15.41 7.28 -17.21
C ILE A 15 -15.54 7.34 -15.68
N LEU A 16 -14.73 8.18 -15.04
CA LEU A 16 -14.81 8.49 -13.62
C LEU A 16 -15.58 9.80 -13.41
N ASN A 17 -16.74 9.73 -12.77
CA ASN A 17 -17.54 10.91 -12.42
C ASN A 17 -17.35 11.24 -10.93
N ILE A 18 -16.81 12.42 -10.62
CA ILE A 18 -16.60 12.87 -9.23
C ILE A 18 -17.41 14.16 -9.02
N SER A 19 -18.24 14.19 -7.97
CA SER A 19 -18.95 15.38 -7.54
C SER A 19 -18.37 15.86 -6.20
N ILE A 20 -17.66 16.99 -6.25
CA ILE A 20 -17.07 17.62 -5.06
C ILE A 20 -18.02 18.74 -4.62
N PRO A 21 -18.73 18.59 -3.49
CA PRO A 21 -19.55 19.68 -2.97
C PRO A 21 -18.63 20.76 -2.40
N LEU A 22 -18.63 21.92 -3.04
CA LEU A 22 -17.96 23.13 -2.56
C LEU A 22 -19.02 24.11 -2.08
N SER A 23 -18.72 24.84 -1.00
CA SER A 23 -19.60 25.88 -0.49
C SER A 23 -19.54 27.14 -1.37
N ALA A 24 -20.56 28.00 -1.29
CA ALA A 24 -20.54 29.29 -2.00
C ALA A 24 -19.39 30.21 -1.56
N ALA A 25 -18.81 29.99 -0.38
CA ALA A 25 -17.63 30.71 0.10
C ALA A 25 -16.33 30.30 -0.62
N GLU A 26 -16.36 29.20 -1.38
CA GLU A 26 -15.24 28.66 -2.14
C GLU A 26 -15.39 28.92 -3.65
N ALA A 27 -16.33 29.80 -4.03
CA ALA A 27 -16.47 30.28 -5.39
C ALA A 27 -15.17 30.93 -5.89
N ASP A 28 -14.83 30.69 -7.17
CA ASP A 28 -13.61 31.19 -7.84
C ASP A 28 -12.27 30.73 -7.25
N HIS A 29 -12.24 29.68 -6.42
CA HIS A 29 -10.99 29.09 -5.97
C HIS A 29 -10.39 28.10 -6.97
N ASN A 30 -9.06 28.17 -7.13
CA ASN A 30 -8.30 27.16 -7.88
C ASN A 30 -8.22 25.87 -7.06
N VAL A 31 -8.71 24.77 -7.63
CA VAL A 31 -8.70 23.45 -6.99
C VAL A 31 -7.75 22.52 -7.74
N LYS A 32 -6.94 21.76 -7.00
CA LYS A 32 -6.12 20.68 -7.53
C LYS A 32 -6.77 19.34 -7.19
N VAL A 33 -7.11 18.57 -8.22
CA VAL A 33 -7.59 17.19 -8.06
C VAL A 33 -6.43 16.25 -8.36
N ILE A 34 -6.19 15.28 -7.46
CA ILE A 34 -5.20 14.22 -7.65
C ILE A 34 -5.99 12.92 -7.74
N VAL A 35 -5.80 12.18 -8.84
CA VAL A 35 -6.43 10.88 -9.05
C VAL A 35 -5.33 9.84 -8.98
N GLU A 36 -5.41 8.95 -8.00
CA GLU A 36 -4.50 7.82 -7.84
C GLU A 36 -5.27 6.53 -8.09
N PRO A 37 -4.78 5.64 -8.98
CA PRO A 37 -5.40 4.34 -9.13
C PRO A 37 -5.23 3.56 -7.83
N LEU A 38 -6.34 3.07 -7.28
CA LEU A 38 -6.28 2.11 -6.20
C LEU A 38 -5.88 0.77 -6.83
N ASP A 39 -4.64 0.34 -6.57
CA ASP A 39 -4.16 -0.97 -6.99
C ASP A 39 -5.17 -2.03 -6.54
N ASN A 40 -5.83 -2.68 -7.50
CA ASN A 40 -6.74 -3.80 -7.25
C ASN A 40 -5.98 -5.11 -7.04
N LYS A 41 -4.66 -5.03 -6.81
CA LYS A 41 -3.92 -6.11 -6.19
C LYS A 41 -4.49 -6.15 -4.78
N GLY A 42 -5.21 -7.24 -4.43
CA GLY A 42 -5.63 -7.50 -3.06
C GLY A 42 -4.51 -7.06 -2.14
N SER A 43 -4.87 -6.34 -1.07
CA SER A 43 -3.94 -5.59 -0.22
C SER A 43 -2.61 -6.32 -0.11
N GLN A 44 -1.47 -5.63 -0.14
CA GLN A 44 -0.17 -6.31 -0.04
C GLN A 44 -0.13 -7.37 1.08
N GLN A 45 -0.92 -7.16 2.14
CA GLN A 45 -1.31 -8.17 3.14
C GLN A 45 -2.03 -9.42 2.60
N GLU A 46 -3.14 -9.32 1.87
CA GLU A 46 -3.79 -10.47 1.22
C GLU A 46 -2.82 -11.25 0.31
N SER A 47 -1.99 -10.57 -0.48
CA SER A 47 -0.99 -11.24 -1.32
C SER A 47 0.09 -11.97 -0.49
N TRP A 48 0.45 -11.40 0.66
CA TRP A 48 1.39 -12.00 1.60
C TRP A 48 0.77 -13.21 2.32
N HIS A 49 -0.49 -13.09 2.76
CA HIS A 49 -1.22 -14.20 3.38
C HIS A 49 -1.36 -15.38 2.42
N GLN A 50 -1.69 -15.11 1.16
CA GLN A 50 -1.75 -16.16 0.14
C GLN A 50 -0.39 -16.84 -0.07
N PHE A 51 0.68 -16.06 -0.20
CA PHE A 51 2.03 -16.60 -0.33
C PHE A 51 2.43 -17.51 0.84
N ILE A 52 2.12 -17.11 2.08
CA ILE A 52 2.38 -17.92 3.27
C ILE A 52 1.56 -19.22 3.24
N SER A 53 0.27 -19.15 2.91
CA SER A 53 -0.59 -20.34 2.80
C SER A 53 -0.10 -21.34 1.77
N GLU A 54 0.43 -20.87 0.63
CA GLU A 54 0.95 -21.73 -0.43
C GLU A 54 2.35 -22.32 -0.11
N THR A 55 3.16 -21.60 0.67
CA THR A 55 4.56 -21.99 0.93
C THR A 55 4.74 -22.74 2.27
N ALA A 56 3.80 -22.61 3.21
CA ALA A 56 3.89 -23.27 4.50
C ALA A 56 3.99 -24.80 4.35
N GLY A 57 5.09 -25.38 4.83
CA GLY A 57 5.33 -26.83 4.77
C GLY A 57 5.76 -27.36 3.40
N SER A 58 6.04 -26.49 2.41
CA SER A 58 6.49 -26.91 1.08
C SER A 58 7.95 -27.35 1.04
N TRP A 59 8.73 -27.16 2.11
CA TRP A 59 10.13 -27.56 2.17
C TRP A 59 10.28 -29.09 2.18
N GLN A 60 10.91 -29.63 1.12
CA GLN A 60 11.21 -31.06 0.94
C GLN A 60 12.73 -31.36 0.92
N GLY A 61 13.57 -30.35 1.21
CA GLY A 61 15.02 -30.47 1.16
C GLY A 61 15.62 -31.00 2.47
N GLU A 62 16.95 -30.83 2.59
CA GLU A 62 17.70 -31.18 3.81
C GLU A 62 17.13 -30.50 5.07
N PRO A 63 17.33 -31.08 6.27
CA PRO A 63 16.91 -30.46 7.51
C PRO A 63 17.39 -29.01 7.61
N LEU A 64 16.51 -28.11 8.02
CA LEU A 64 16.87 -26.71 8.28
C LEU A 64 17.81 -26.66 9.49
N ILE A 65 19.10 -26.48 9.24
CA ILE A 65 20.12 -26.30 10.28
C ILE A 65 20.30 -24.81 10.52
N ARG A 66 20.25 -24.40 11.79
CA ARG A 66 20.60 -23.02 12.17
C ARG A 66 22.11 -22.82 11.96
N PRO A 67 22.54 -21.85 11.13
CA PRO A 67 23.95 -21.51 11.01
C PRO A 67 24.46 -20.83 12.29
N ASP A 68 25.77 -20.92 12.53
CA ASP A 68 26.40 -20.19 13.64
C ASP A 68 26.13 -18.69 13.50
N GLN A 69 25.79 -18.05 14.62
CA GLN A 69 25.61 -16.59 14.62
C GLN A 69 26.96 -15.92 14.40
N THR A 70 27.00 -14.93 13.51
CA THR A 70 28.19 -14.12 13.29
C THR A 70 28.45 -13.21 14.48
N ASP A 71 29.70 -12.76 14.59
CA ASP A 71 30.07 -11.76 15.58
C ASP A 71 29.22 -10.49 15.47
N VAL A 72 28.99 -9.84 16.61
CA VAL A 72 28.27 -8.56 16.68
C VAL A 72 29.05 -7.51 15.91
N GLU A 73 28.34 -6.71 15.10
CA GLU A 73 28.91 -5.55 14.43
C GLU A 73 29.47 -4.57 15.47
N ARG A 74 30.79 -4.36 15.47
CA ARG A 74 31.41 -3.31 16.28
C ARG A 74 31.08 -1.95 15.68
N ARG A 75 30.22 -1.20 16.37
CA ARG A 75 29.99 0.22 16.08
C ARG A 75 30.93 1.06 16.94
N MET A 76 31.52 2.10 16.37
CA MET A 76 32.27 3.09 17.15
C MET A 76 31.29 3.88 18.01
N ASP A 77 31.62 4.07 19.27
CA ASP A 77 30.88 4.97 20.14
C ASP A 77 30.96 6.39 19.56
N LEU A 78 29.84 7.12 19.61
CA LEU A 78 29.82 8.56 19.29
C LEU A 78 30.37 9.31 20.51
N GLU A 79 31.48 10.03 20.33
CA GLU A 79 32.04 10.96 21.32
C GLU A 79 31.10 12.15 21.61
#